data_AF-A0A0A8F1Y0-F1
#
_entry.id   AF-A0A0A8F1Y0-F1
#
_cell.length_a   1.000
_cell.length_b   1.000
_cell.length_c   1.000
_cell.angle_alpha   90.00
_cell.angle_beta   90.00
_cell.angle_gamma   90.00
#
_symmetry.space_group_name_H-M   'P 1'
#
loop_
_entity.id
_entity.type
_entity.pdbx_description
1 polymer ?
#
loop_
_entity_poly.entity_id
_entity_poly.type
_entity_poly.pdbx_seq_one_letter_code
_entity_poly.pdbx_strand_id
1 'polypeptide(L)'
;MDIELTNDEHLRALAALEATVGNNDDALAVLAGGAGERPLPALLAAYGQHTLHRILIAAFGIDATMDYDETGRLVAEINSDPMARMAFALTDALHNQAALAGDDPATAKLVARSILLAIHAFTDADNQDALILLRALRNEVLRVD
;
A
#
# COMPACT_ATOMS: atom_id res chain seq x y z
N MET A 1 -12.47 0.63 -8.97
CA MET A 1 -12.28 -0.80 -9.23
C MET A 1 -11.21 -1.24 -8.26
N ASP A 2 -11.50 -2.16 -7.35
CA ASP A 2 -10.47 -2.71 -6.48
C ASP A 2 -9.37 -3.28 -7.36
N ILE A 3 -8.15 -2.83 -7.13
CA ILE A 3 -6.99 -3.40 -7.82
C ILE A 3 -6.74 -4.74 -7.13
N GLU A 4 -7.19 -5.82 -7.77
CA GLU A 4 -6.92 -7.16 -7.28
C GLU A 4 -5.42 -7.42 -7.39
N LEU A 5 -4.82 -7.73 -6.24
CA LEU A 5 -3.40 -8.05 -6.09
C LEU A 5 -3.30 -9.53 -5.77
N THR A 6 -2.47 -10.26 -6.51
CA THR A 6 -2.19 -11.67 -6.19
C THR A 6 -1.38 -11.79 -4.88
N ASN A 7 -1.31 -12.99 -4.30
CA ASN A 7 -0.45 -13.23 -3.13
C ASN A 7 1.02 -12.92 -3.45
N ASP A 8 1.51 -13.32 -4.62
CA ASP A 8 2.87 -12.98 -5.09
C ASP A 8 3.08 -11.47 -5.22
N GLU A 9 2.10 -10.74 -5.74
CA GLU A 9 2.15 -9.28 -5.84
C GLU A 9 2.18 -8.63 -4.45
N HIS A 10 1.40 -9.13 -3.48
CA HIS A 10 1.48 -8.68 -2.09
C HIS A 10 2.86 -8.94 -1.49
N LEU A 11 3.40 -10.15 -1.65
CA LEU A 11 4.72 -10.51 -1.12
C LEU A 11 5.84 -9.67 -1.73
N ARG A 12 5.79 -9.44 -3.04
CA ARG A 12 6.78 -8.61 -3.74
C ARG A 12 6.70 -7.15 -3.31
N ALA A 13 5.49 -6.60 -3.16
CA ALA A 13 5.30 -5.24 -2.65
C ALA A 13 5.82 -5.09 -1.21
N LEU A 14 5.49 -6.02 -0.33
CA LEU A 14 5.97 -6.05 1.06
C LEU A 14 7.49 -6.14 1.13
N ALA A 15 8.10 -7.03 0.33
CA ALA A 15 9.56 -7.15 0.26
C ALA A 15 10.22 -5.84 -0.22
N ALA A 16 9.60 -5.14 -1.17
CA ALA A 16 10.12 -3.85 -1.66
C ALA A 16 9.98 -2.73 -0.62
N LEU A 17 8.91 -2.73 0.18
CA LEU A 17 8.77 -1.81 1.32
C LEU A 17 9.83 -2.11 2.40
N GLU A 18 10.04 -3.37 2.75
CA GLU A 18 11.11 -3.78 3.69
C GLU A 18 12.51 -3.36 3.19
N ALA A 19 12.80 -3.59 1.91
CA ALA A 19 14.05 -3.17 1.27
C ALA A 19 14.21 -1.64 1.32
N THR A 20 13.12 -0.89 1.13
CA THR A 20 13.13 0.57 1.19
C THR A 20 13.43 1.09 2.60
N VAL A 21 12.84 0.49 3.64
CA VAL A 21 13.18 0.84 5.04
C VAL A 21 14.65 0.53 5.34
N GLY A 22 15.15 -0.60 4.85
CA GLY A 22 16.55 -0.99 4.96
C GLY A 22 17.52 -0.21 4.07
N ASN A 23 17.04 0.71 3.22
CA ASN A 23 17.81 1.36 2.14
C ASN A 23 18.63 0.37 1.29
N ASN A 24 18.06 -0.81 1.00
CA ASN A 24 18.71 -1.88 0.26
C ASN A 24 18.34 -1.79 -1.24
N ASP A 25 19.13 -1.02 -1.98
CA ASP A 25 18.90 -0.79 -3.41
C ASP A 25 19.15 -2.05 -4.27
N ASP A 26 20.04 -2.94 -3.82
CA ASP A 26 20.28 -4.23 -4.49
C ASP A 26 19.05 -5.13 -4.40
N ALA A 27 18.39 -5.18 -3.24
CA ALA A 27 17.12 -5.90 -3.10
C ALA A 27 16.01 -5.29 -3.95
N LEU A 28 15.93 -3.96 -4.04
CA LEU A 28 14.95 -3.29 -4.92
C LEU A 28 15.21 -3.62 -6.40
N ALA A 29 16.47 -3.71 -6.82
CA ALA A 29 16.82 -4.11 -8.19
C ALA A 29 16.37 -5.55 -8.51
N VAL A 30 16.50 -6.47 -7.57
CA VAL A 30 16.00 -7.86 -7.72
C VAL A 30 14.47 -7.90 -7.82
N LEU A 31 13.77 -6.99 -7.14
CA LEU A 31 12.30 -6.95 -7.08
C LEU A 31 11.65 -6.14 -8.23
N ALA A 32 12.45 -5.51 -9.10
CA ALA A 32 11.98 -4.64 -10.19
C ALA A 32 10.92 -5.32 -11.09
N GLY A 33 11.04 -6.63 -11.25
CA GLY A 33 10.09 -7.49 -11.96
C GLY A 33 10.67 -8.13 -13.21
N GLY A 34 10.02 -9.20 -13.65
CA GLY A 34 10.34 -9.94 -14.88
C GLY A 34 9.34 -9.73 -16.02
N ALA A 35 9.57 -10.41 -17.15
CA ALA A 35 8.67 -10.37 -18.29
C ALA A 35 7.26 -10.88 -17.89
N GLY A 36 6.24 -10.04 -18.11
CA GLY A 36 4.85 -10.35 -17.75
C GLY A 36 4.47 -10.01 -16.31
N GLU A 37 5.43 -9.60 -15.48
CA GLU A 37 5.14 -9.08 -14.15
C GLU A 37 4.82 -7.59 -14.21
N ARG A 38 4.00 -7.12 -13.27
CA ARG A 38 3.72 -5.69 -13.12
C ARG A 38 5.02 -4.95 -12.78
N PRO A 39 5.35 -3.82 -13.44
CA PRO A 39 6.49 -2.99 -13.04
C PRO A 39 6.45 -2.62 -11.56
N LEU A 40 7.60 -2.63 -10.89
CA LEU A 40 7.66 -2.41 -9.44
C LEU A 40 7.03 -1.07 -8.98
N PRO A 41 7.21 0.08 -9.66
CA PRO A 41 6.49 1.30 -9.31
C PRO A 41 4.97 1.13 -9.32
N ALA A 42 4.43 0.50 -10.39
CA ALA A 42 3.00 0.29 -10.55
C ALA A 42 2.45 -0.71 -9.53
N LEU A 43 3.22 -1.75 -9.19
CA LEU A 43 2.88 -2.67 -8.11
C LEU A 43 2.81 -1.95 -6.77
N LEU A 44 3.83 -1.15 -6.43
CA LEU A 44 3.86 -0.42 -5.17
C LEU A 44 2.69 0.55 -5.07
N ALA A 45 2.38 1.31 -6.14
CA ALA A 45 1.24 2.22 -6.12
C ALA A 45 -0.10 1.49 -5.93
N ALA A 46 -0.29 0.36 -6.61
CA ALA A 46 -1.47 -0.49 -6.43
C ALA A 46 -1.58 -1.04 -5.00
N TYR A 47 -0.47 -1.54 -4.45
CA TYR A 47 -0.40 -2.02 -3.07
C TYR A 47 -0.68 -0.92 -2.06
N GLY A 48 -0.11 0.27 -2.26
CA GLY A 48 -0.33 1.45 -1.42
C GLY A 48 -1.79 1.86 -1.41
N GLN A 49 -2.44 1.92 -2.58
CA GLN A 49 -3.86 2.20 -2.68
C GLN A 49 -4.71 1.16 -1.95
N HIS A 50 -4.46 -0.13 -2.20
CA HIS A 50 -5.16 -1.23 -1.51
C HIS A 50 -5.01 -1.13 0.01
N THR A 51 -3.79 -0.94 0.49
CA THR A 51 -3.46 -0.93 1.92
C THR A 51 -4.04 0.29 2.64
N LEU A 52 -3.88 1.48 2.07
CA LEU A 52 -4.41 2.72 2.66
C LEU A 52 -5.93 2.73 2.69
N HIS A 53 -6.59 2.18 1.66
CA HIS A 53 -8.03 2.03 1.66
C HIS A 53 -8.51 1.15 2.84
N ARG A 54 -7.83 0.02 3.09
CA ARG A 54 -8.14 -0.86 4.23
C ARG A 54 -7.86 -0.22 5.58
N ILE A 55 -6.77 0.55 5.71
CA ILE A 55 -6.46 1.30 6.94
C ILE A 55 -7.58 2.31 7.24
N LEU A 56 -8.06 3.04 6.23
CA LEU A 56 -9.16 3.99 6.40
C LEU A 56 -10.46 3.28 6.79
N ILE A 57 -10.84 2.20 6.11
CA ILE A 57 -12.02 1.40 6.48
C ILE A 57 -11.95 0.95 7.95
N ALA A 58 -10.80 0.41 8.37
CA ALA A 58 -10.60 -0.04 9.75
C ALA A 58 -10.60 1.11 10.76
N ALA A 59 -9.99 2.25 10.43
CA ALA A 59 -9.95 3.43 11.30
C ALA A 59 -11.34 4.04 11.56
N PHE A 60 -12.25 3.92 10.58
CA PHE A 60 -13.65 4.34 10.71
C PHE A 60 -14.55 3.22 11.27
N GLY A 61 -13.99 2.08 11.67
CA GLY A 61 -14.72 0.99 12.31
C GLY A 61 -15.69 0.26 11.38
N ILE A 62 -15.51 0.35 10.07
CA ILE A 62 -16.32 -0.39 9.10
C ILE A 62 -15.91 -1.86 9.17
N ASP A 63 -16.87 -2.72 9.51
CA ASP A 63 -16.70 -4.17 9.58
C ASP A 63 -17.68 -4.90 8.65
N ALA A 64 -17.30 -6.09 8.18
CA ALA A 64 -18.09 -6.90 7.27
C ALA A 64 -19.42 -7.39 7.87
N THR A 65 -19.61 -7.29 9.20
CA THR A 65 -20.87 -7.66 9.87
C THR A 65 -21.89 -6.53 9.96
N MET A 66 -21.51 -5.30 9.56
CA MET A 66 -22.41 -4.14 9.56
C MET A 66 -23.49 -4.24 8.48
N ASP A 67 -24.64 -3.63 8.75
CA ASP A 67 -25.70 -3.52 7.75
C ASP A 67 -25.35 -2.50 6.65
N TYR A 68 -26.09 -2.54 5.54
CA TYR A 68 -25.83 -1.70 4.37
C TYR A 68 -25.99 -0.21 4.66
N ASP A 69 -26.97 0.17 5.51
CA ASP A 69 -27.28 1.57 5.80
C ASP A 69 -26.22 2.18 6.72
N GLU A 70 -25.73 1.41 7.69
CA GLU A 70 -24.62 1.78 8.56
C GLU A 70 -23.30 1.87 7.78
N THR A 71 -23.02 0.89 6.92
CA THR A 71 -21.85 0.93 6.03
C THR A 71 -21.90 2.16 5.13
N GLY A 72 -23.05 2.45 4.51
CA GLY A 72 -23.23 3.61 3.64
C GLY A 72 -23.01 4.95 4.36
N ARG A 73 -23.45 5.06 5.62
CA ARG A 73 -23.24 6.25 6.46
C ARG A 73 -21.76 6.48 6.75
N LEU A 74 -21.03 5.45 7.17
CA LEU A 74 -19.60 5.53 7.48
C LEU A 74 -18.76 5.79 6.23
N VAL A 75 -19.14 5.21 5.09
CA VAL A 75 -18.50 5.55 3.80
C VAL A 75 -18.73 7.01 3.41
N ALA A 76 -19.93 7.57 3.65
CA ALA A 76 -20.18 8.99 3.42
C ALA A 76 -19.35 9.89 4.36
N GLU A 77 -19.08 9.42 5.58
CA GLU A 77 -18.20 10.10 6.54
C GLU A 77 -16.75 10.10 6.06
N ILE A 78 -16.21 8.94 5.64
CA ILE A 78 -14.89 8.82 5.01
C ILE A 78 -14.78 9.78 3.82
N ASN A 79 -15.79 9.82 2.95
CA ASN A 79 -15.80 10.71 1.78
C ASN A 79 -15.88 12.20 2.14
N SER A 80 -16.26 12.54 3.36
CA SER A 80 -16.34 13.90 3.89
C SER A 80 -15.14 14.29 4.73
N ASP A 81 -14.36 13.31 5.19
CA ASP A 81 -13.18 13.51 6.02
C ASP A 81 -11.99 14.10 5.22
N PRO A 82 -11.41 15.24 5.65
CA PRO A 82 -10.28 15.85 4.96
C PRO A 82 -9.03 14.98 4.88
N MET A 83 -8.75 14.17 5.90
CA MET A 83 -7.56 13.30 5.93
C MET A 83 -7.72 12.13 4.96
N ALA A 84 -8.90 11.51 4.92
CA ALA A 84 -9.24 10.48 3.95
C ALA A 84 -9.16 11.02 2.51
N ARG A 85 -9.69 12.23 2.26
CA ARG A 85 -9.56 12.90 0.95
C ARG A 85 -8.11 13.15 0.54
N MET A 86 -7.26 13.57 1.48
CA MET A 86 -5.83 13.74 1.22
C MET A 86 -5.14 12.40 0.92
N ALA A 87 -5.50 11.34 1.63
CA ALA A 87 -4.98 9.99 1.36
C ALA A 87 -5.40 9.50 -0.03
N PHE A 88 -6.65 9.71 -0.45
CA PHE A 88 -7.11 9.36 -1.80
C PHE A 88 -6.41 10.18 -2.89
N ALA A 89 -6.22 11.47 -2.68
CA ALA A 89 -5.49 12.32 -3.62
C ALA A 89 -4.01 11.87 -3.74
N LEU A 90 -3.38 11.48 -2.63
CA LEU A 90 -2.02 10.97 -2.62
C LEU A 90 -1.92 9.62 -3.37
N THR A 91 -2.81 8.68 -3.11
CA THR A 91 -2.77 7.37 -3.77
C THR A 91 -3.04 7.46 -5.25
N ASP A 92 -3.97 8.32 -5.67
CA ASP A 92 -4.23 8.59 -7.09
C ASP A 92 -3.02 9.26 -7.78
N ALA A 93 -2.38 10.23 -7.11
CA ALA A 93 -1.16 10.84 -7.64
C ALA A 93 -0.01 9.83 -7.79
N LEU A 94 0.22 8.98 -6.78
CA LEU A 94 1.23 7.92 -6.83
C LEU A 94 0.93 6.90 -7.94
N HIS A 95 -0.35 6.53 -8.12
CA HIS A 95 -0.78 5.64 -9.19
C HIS A 95 -0.48 6.23 -10.57
N ASN A 96 -0.87 7.48 -10.79
CA ASN A 96 -0.64 8.18 -12.06
C ASN A 96 0.86 8.35 -12.36
N GLN A 97 1.68 8.67 -11.34
CA GLN A 97 3.13 8.77 -11.50
C GLN A 97 3.77 7.42 -11.80
N ALA A 98 3.37 6.37 -11.08
CA ALA A 98 3.89 5.02 -11.27
C ALA A 98 3.52 4.45 -12.66
N ALA A 99 2.34 4.76 -13.18
CA ALA A 99 1.91 4.34 -14.51
C ALA A 99 2.81 4.87 -15.64
N LEU A 100 3.46 6.02 -15.42
CA LEU A 100 4.36 6.65 -16.39
C LEU A 100 5.83 6.25 -16.19
N ALA A 101 6.18 5.65 -15.06
CA ALA A 101 7.56 5.41 -14.66
C ALA A 101 8.19 4.15 -15.27
N GLY A 102 7.37 3.23 -15.81
CA GLY A 102 7.86 1.92 -16.25
C GLY A 102 8.61 1.21 -15.12
N ASP A 103 9.81 0.70 -15.40
CA ASP A 103 10.65 -0.04 -14.44
C ASP A 103 11.68 0.85 -13.73
N ASP A 104 11.50 2.18 -13.67
CA ASP A 104 12.48 3.07 -13.03
C ASP A 104 12.64 2.78 -11.51
N PRO A 105 13.81 2.31 -11.06
CA PRO A 105 14.04 1.95 -9.66
C PRO A 105 14.02 3.17 -8.73
N ALA A 106 14.39 4.35 -9.22
CA ALA A 106 14.33 5.57 -8.43
C ALA A 106 12.87 5.92 -8.09
N THR A 107 11.98 5.84 -9.08
CA THR A 107 10.55 6.03 -8.86
C THR A 107 9.96 4.96 -7.96
N ALA A 108 10.32 3.68 -8.12
CA ALA A 108 9.88 2.62 -7.19
C ALA A 108 10.21 2.96 -5.73
N LYS A 109 11.45 3.39 -5.46
CA LYS A 109 11.89 3.80 -4.12
C LYS A 109 11.13 5.01 -3.58
N LEU A 110 10.80 5.99 -4.43
CA LEU A 110 10.02 7.17 -4.04
C LEU A 110 8.56 6.82 -3.72
N VAL A 111 7.94 5.95 -4.51
CA VAL A 111 6.58 5.46 -4.27
C VAL A 111 6.55 4.65 -2.96
N ALA A 112 7.49 3.73 -2.75
CA ALA A 112 7.61 2.96 -1.51
C ALA A 112 7.76 3.86 -0.27
N ARG A 113 8.63 4.88 -0.34
CA ARG A 113 8.80 5.85 0.75
C ARG A 113 7.52 6.63 1.04
N SER A 114 6.75 6.98 0.01
CA SER A 114 5.50 7.71 0.17
C SER A 114 4.42 6.85 0.84
N ILE A 115 4.38 5.56 0.53
CA ILE A 115 3.49 4.58 1.20
C ILE A 115 3.87 4.42 2.66
N LEU A 116 5.16 4.25 2.97
CA LEU A 116 5.65 4.15 4.34
C LEU A 116 5.31 5.41 5.15
N LEU A 117 5.53 6.60 4.56
CA LEU A 117 5.17 7.87 5.19
C LEU A 117 3.66 7.94 5.50
N ALA A 118 2.82 7.48 4.58
CA ALA A 118 1.38 7.42 4.81
C ALA A 118 1.04 6.45 5.96
N ILE A 119 1.62 5.25 5.99
CA ILE A 119 1.44 4.29 7.10
C ILE A 119 1.82 4.96 8.43
N HIS A 120 3.01 5.57 8.52
CA HIS A 120 3.46 6.28 9.71
C HIS A 120 2.48 7.38 10.13
N ALA A 121 1.98 8.17 9.19
CA ALA A 121 1.03 9.24 9.47
C ALA A 121 -0.31 8.73 10.02
N PHE A 122 -0.75 7.53 9.63
CA PHE A 122 -2.00 6.93 10.10
C PHE A 122 -1.86 6.09 11.37
N THR A 123 -0.67 5.56 11.66
CA THR A 123 -0.46 4.62 12.77
C THR A 123 0.45 5.13 13.87
N ASP A 124 1.03 6.33 13.73
CA ASP A 124 2.07 6.90 14.63
C ASP A 124 3.27 5.95 14.86
N ALA A 125 3.51 5.05 13.90
CA ALA A 125 4.56 4.05 13.96
C ALA A 125 5.92 4.67 13.63
N ASP A 126 7.01 4.20 14.23
CA ASP A 126 8.36 4.47 13.74
C ASP A 126 8.82 3.44 12.68
N ASN A 127 10.04 3.56 12.17
CA ASN A 127 10.58 2.62 11.16
C ASN A 127 10.69 1.17 11.67
N GLN A 128 10.96 0.95 12.96
CA GLN A 128 11.00 -0.40 13.55
C GLN A 128 9.59 -0.97 13.65
N ASP A 129 8.63 -0.16 14.09
CA ASP A 129 7.22 -0.54 14.14
C ASP A 129 6.69 -0.87 12.75
N ALA A 130 7.04 -0.07 11.73
CA ALA A 130 6.70 -0.36 10.34
C ALA A 130 7.32 -1.68 9.86
N LEU A 131 8.58 -1.97 10.18
CA LEU A 131 9.19 -3.27 9.84
C LEU A 131 8.49 -4.44 10.52
N ILE A 132 8.10 -4.30 11.78
CA ILE A 132 7.36 -5.32 12.52
C ILE A 132 6.00 -5.56 11.84
N LEU A 133 5.29 -4.48 11.49
CA LEU A 133 4.01 -4.55 10.79
C LEU A 133 4.15 -5.22 9.41
N LEU A 134 5.11 -4.80 8.59
CA LEU A 134 5.34 -5.36 7.25
C LEU A 134 5.65 -6.86 7.32
N ARG A 135 6.46 -7.29 8.30
CA ARG A 135 6.75 -8.72 8.52
C ARG A 135 5.52 -9.50 8.98
N ALA A 136 4.69 -8.90 9.83
CA ALA A 136 3.43 -9.52 10.25
C ALA A 136 2.48 -9.70 9.06
N LEU A 137 2.31 -8.67 8.23
CA LEU A 137 1.51 -8.72 7.00
C LEU A 137 2.03 -9.79 6.03
N ARG A 138 3.35 -9.86 5.84
CA ARG A 138 3.97 -10.90 5.01
C ARG A 138 3.65 -12.29 5.53
N ASN A 139 3.80 -12.51 6.84
CA ASN A 139 3.52 -13.80 7.45
C ASN A 139 2.04 -14.18 7.32
N GLU A 140 1.12 -13.21 7.33
CA GLU A 140 -0.29 -13.48 7.10
C GLU A 140 -0.56 -13.93 5.66
N VAL A 141 0.01 -13.25 4.66
CA VAL A 141 -0.11 -13.66 3.25
C VAL A 141 0.41 -15.09 3.07
N LEU A 142 1.57 -15.42 3.66
CA LEU A 142 2.17 -16.76 3.58
C LEU A 142 1.38 -17.87 4.31
N ARG A 143 0.41 -17.54 5.17
CA ARG A 143 -0.43 -18.54 5.85
C ARG A 143 -1.67 -18.94 5.06
N VAL A 144 -2.02 -18.14 4.05
CA VAL A 144 -3.22 -18.33 3.22
C VAL A 144 -2.91 -19.18 1.98
N ASP A 145 -1.63 -19.40 1.67
CA ASP A 145 -1.13 -20.36 0.67
C ASP A 145 -0.95 -21.77 1.25
#